data_AF-A0A1G1YTY1-F1
#
_entry.id   AF-A0A1G1YTY1-F1
#
_cell.length_a   1.000
_cell.length_b   1.000
_cell.length_c   1.000
_cell.angle_alpha   90.00
_cell.angle_beta   90.00
_cell.angle_gamma   90.00
#
_symmetry.space_group_name_H-M   'P 1'
#
loop_
_entity.id
_entity.type
_entity.pdbx_description
1 polymer ?
#
loop_
_entity_poly.entity_id
_entity_poly.type
_entity_poly.pdbx_seq_one_letter_code
_entity_poly.pdbx_strand_id
1 'polypeptide(L)'
;MDILKIFETEISKAQETLDNIDKIYKKDLKWFDRFSDSIAQIGGSWTFILIFLLTLFSWIIINSYILINKPFDPFPFILLNLVLSCVAALQAPVILMAQNRAAKRDQARAELDLEKDLRDLHIDQQSHKILLALQKDVNKIKKKMKIK
;
A
#
# COMPACT_ATOMS: atom_id res chain seq x y z
N MET A 1 -32.31 35.01 -19.40
CA MET A 1 -31.20 34.99 -18.44
C MET A 1 -31.12 33.61 -17.78
N ASP A 2 -31.29 32.51 -18.56
CA ASP A 2 -31.88 31.28 -18.00
C ASP A 2 -31.19 29.96 -18.38
N ILE A 3 -30.20 29.92 -19.27
CA ILE A 3 -29.54 28.64 -19.62
C ILE A 3 -28.26 28.42 -18.80
N LEU A 4 -27.47 29.49 -18.59
CA LEU A 4 -26.23 29.43 -17.80
C LEU A 4 -26.48 29.06 -16.33
N LYS A 5 -27.56 29.57 -15.71
CA LYS A 5 -27.92 29.20 -14.33
C LYS A 5 -28.35 27.74 -14.21
N ILE A 6 -29.08 27.21 -15.18
CA ILE A 6 -29.50 25.80 -15.20
C ILE A 6 -28.25 24.90 -15.32
N PHE A 7 -27.31 25.28 -16.19
CA PHE A 7 -26.06 24.54 -16.38
C PHE A 7 -25.14 24.59 -15.14
N GLU A 8 -25.01 25.74 -14.48
CA GLU A 8 -24.27 25.86 -13.21
C GLU A 8 -24.92 25.04 -12.09
N THR A 9 -26.26 24.97 -12.06
CA THR A 9 -26.98 24.20 -11.04
C THR A 9 -26.83 22.68 -11.27
N GLU A 10 -26.85 22.23 -12.53
CA GLU A 10 -26.58 20.83 -12.92
C GLU A 10 -25.14 20.43 -12.59
N ILE A 11 -24.14 21.27 -12.93
CA ILE A 11 -22.73 21.02 -12.63
C ILE A 11 -22.49 20.99 -11.11
N SER A 12 -23.11 21.89 -10.35
CA SER A 12 -23.00 21.93 -8.89
C SER A 12 -23.58 20.68 -8.24
N LYS A 13 -24.75 20.20 -8.70
CA LYS A 13 -25.34 18.92 -8.24
C LYS A 13 -24.50 17.71 -8.63
N ALA A 14 -23.91 17.71 -9.83
CA ALA A 14 -23.00 16.65 -10.25
C ALA A 14 -21.71 16.64 -9.40
N GLN A 15 -21.16 17.81 -9.04
CA GLN A 15 -20.02 17.91 -8.13
C GLN A 15 -20.37 17.50 -6.69
N GLU A 16 -21.56 17.86 -6.21
CA GLU A 16 -22.02 17.49 -4.86
C GLU A 16 -22.28 15.98 -4.74
N THR A 17 -22.80 15.35 -5.79
CA THR A 17 -22.97 13.88 -5.83
C THR A 17 -21.62 13.16 -5.90
N LEU A 18 -20.67 13.66 -6.68
CA LEU A 18 -19.31 13.10 -6.73
C LEU A 18 -18.55 13.27 -5.40
N ASP A 19 -18.67 14.42 -4.74
CA ASP A 19 -18.06 14.66 -3.42
C ASP A 19 -18.70 13.80 -2.33
N ASN A 20 -20.01 13.55 -2.41
CA ASN A 20 -20.69 12.60 -1.53
C ASN A 20 -20.28 11.15 -1.79
N ILE A 21 -20.09 10.75 -3.05
CA ILE A 21 -19.60 9.40 -3.39
C ILE A 21 -18.15 9.21 -2.91
N ASP A 22 -17.26 10.20 -3.08
CA ASP A 22 -15.88 10.15 -2.55
C ASP A 22 -15.88 10.11 -1.03
N LYS A 23 -16.77 10.85 -0.36
CA LYS A 23 -16.96 10.78 1.10
C LYS A 23 -17.49 9.43 1.57
N ILE A 24 -18.46 8.83 0.87
CA ILE A 24 -18.98 7.49 1.19
C ILE A 24 -17.85 6.46 1.03
N TYR A 25 -17.11 6.51 -0.08
CA TYR A 25 -15.94 5.66 -0.30
C TYR A 25 -14.87 5.86 0.78
N LYS A 26 -14.45 7.09 1.08
CA LYS A 26 -13.46 7.38 2.14
C LYS A 26 -13.92 6.96 3.53
N LYS A 27 -15.22 7.01 3.81
CA LYS A 27 -15.77 6.67 5.13
C LYS A 27 -15.81 5.17 5.35
N ASP A 28 -16.16 4.39 4.31
CA ASP A 28 -16.09 2.92 4.35
C ASP A 28 -14.64 2.39 4.26
N LEU A 29 -13.78 3.08 3.48
CA LEU A 29 -12.34 2.82 3.42
C LEU A 29 -11.66 3.01 4.79
N LYS A 30 -12.07 3.98 5.61
CA LYS A 30 -11.44 4.24 6.92
C LYS A 30 -11.52 3.07 7.90
N TRP A 31 -12.55 2.23 7.80
CA TRP A 31 -12.70 1.05 8.66
C TRP A 31 -11.94 -0.15 8.08
N PHE A 32 -12.11 -0.42 6.79
CA PHE A 32 -11.44 -1.51 6.08
C PHE A 32 -9.94 -1.31 5.88
N ASP A 33 -9.45 -0.07 5.76
CA ASP A 33 -8.02 0.23 5.67
C ASP A 33 -7.33 -0.03 7.00
N ARG A 34 -7.95 0.35 8.14
CA ARG A 34 -7.43 0.02 9.48
C ARG A 34 -7.47 -1.48 9.77
N PHE A 35 -8.53 -2.16 9.30
CA PHE A 35 -8.64 -3.61 9.37
C PHE A 35 -7.63 -4.31 8.45
N SER A 36 -7.40 -3.79 7.23
CA SER A 36 -6.38 -4.28 6.29
C SER A 36 -4.98 -4.11 6.86
N ASP A 37 -4.65 -2.96 7.43
CA ASP A 37 -3.33 -2.72 8.03
C ASP A 37 -3.11 -3.63 9.24
N SER A 38 -4.15 -3.91 10.04
CA SER A 38 -4.08 -4.88 11.14
C SER A 38 -3.97 -6.33 10.64
N ILE A 39 -4.74 -6.73 9.64
CA ILE A 39 -4.69 -8.06 9.03
C ILE A 39 -3.36 -8.28 8.31
N ALA A 40 -2.78 -7.26 7.66
CA ALA A 40 -1.47 -7.36 7.02
C ALA A 40 -0.34 -7.60 8.04
N GLN A 41 -0.44 -7.01 9.23
CA GLN A 41 0.50 -7.25 10.33
C GLN A 41 0.24 -8.60 11.04
N ILE A 42 -1.01 -9.02 11.18
CA ILE A 42 -1.39 -10.28 11.83
C ILE A 42 -1.13 -11.49 10.93
N GLY A 43 -1.44 -11.39 9.64
CA GLY A 43 -1.30 -12.47 8.65
C GLY A 43 0.15 -12.84 8.32
N GLY A 44 1.12 -11.98 8.63
CA GLY A 44 2.55 -12.26 8.48
C GLY A 44 3.23 -12.84 9.72
N SER A 45 2.53 -12.95 10.86
CA SER A 45 3.11 -13.44 12.10
C SER A 45 2.95 -14.95 12.25
N TRP A 46 4.04 -15.64 12.58
CA TRP A 46 4.07 -17.07 12.89
C TRP A 46 3.05 -17.45 13.99
N THR A 47 2.76 -16.53 14.91
CA THR A 47 1.80 -16.74 16.00
C THR A 47 0.36 -16.92 15.51
N PHE A 48 -0.03 -16.25 14.42
CA PHE A 48 -1.39 -16.38 13.86
C PHE A 48 -1.62 -17.78 13.27
N ILE A 49 -0.63 -18.31 12.57
CA ILE A 49 -0.66 -19.66 11.99
C ILE A 49 -0.82 -20.70 13.10
N LEU A 50 -0.07 -20.55 14.20
CA LEU A 50 -0.16 -21.46 15.35
C LEU A 50 -1.53 -21.44 16.03
N ILE A 51 -2.12 -20.27 16.26
CA ILE A 51 -3.47 -20.16 16.84
C ILE A 51 -4.52 -20.78 15.92
N PHE A 52 -4.44 -20.52 14.61
CA PHE A 52 -5.36 -21.08 13.62
C PHE A 52 -5.29 -22.62 13.59
N LEU A 53 -4.07 -23.18 13.59
CA LEU A 53 -3.87 -24.64 13.67
C LEU A 53 -4.43 -25.22 14.98
N LEU A 54 -4.19 -24.57 16.13
CA LEU A 54 -4.73 -25.01 17.42
C LEU A 54 -6.26 -25.02 17.42
N THR A 55 -6.91 -24.01 16.83
CA THR A 55 -8.36 -23.98 16.66
C THR A 55 -8.86 -25.12 15.78
N LEU A 56 -8.19 -25.41 14.66
CA LEU A 56 -8.54 -26.55 13.80
C LEU A 56 -8.40 -27.89 14.53
N PHE A 57 -7.29 -28.11 15.21
CA PHE A 57 -7.07 -29.33 16.00
C PHE A 57 -8.11 -29.46 17.12
N SER A 58 -8.42 -28.36 17.82
CA SER A 58 -9.47 -28.34 18.85
C SER A 58 -10.83 -28.72 18.26
N TRP A 59 -11.18 -28.20 17.09
CA TRP A 59 -12.44 -28.54 16.39
C TRP A 59 -12.53 -30.02 16.02
N ILE A 60 -11.43 -30.59 15.51
CA ILE A 60 -11.32 -32.01 15.19
C ILE A 60 -11.44 -32.86 16.46
N ILE A 61 -10.75 -32.50 17.55
CA ILE A 61 -10.80 -33.23 18.82
C ILE A 61 -12.22 -33.18 19.42
N ILE A 62 -12.85 -32.02 19.46
CA ILE A 62 -14.21 -31.86 20.01
C ILE A 62 -15.22 -32.68 19.18
N ASN A 63 -15.19 -32.58 17.85
CA ASN A 63 -16.12 -33.34 17.00
C ASN A 63 -15.84 -34.85 17.04
N SER A 64 -14.57 -35.28 17.13
CA SER A 64 -14.20 -36.70 17.10
C SER A 64 -14.33 -37.40 18.44
N TYR A 65 -14.08 -36.72 19.57
CA TYR A 65 -14.07 -37.34 20.91
C TYR A 65 -15.29 -37.00 21.77
N ILE A 66 -15.82 -35.77 21.69
CA ILE A 66 -16.88 -35.31 22.59
C ILE A 66 -18.27 -35.60 21.99
N LEU A 67 -18.40 -35.57 20.66
CA LEU A 67 -19.66 -35.76 19.94
C LEU A 67 -19.82 -37.16 19.32
N ILE A 68 -19.23 -38.21 19.91
CA ILE A 68 -19.28 -39.60 19.39
C ILE A 68 -20.72 -40.10 19.12
N ASN A 69 -21.71 -39.70 19.95
CA ASN A 69 -23.11 -40.16 19.79
C ASN A 69 -23.96 -39.29 18.84
N LYS A 70 -23.54 -38.05 18.55
CA LYS A 70 -24.18 -37.13 17.60
C LYS A 70 -23.11 -36.22 16.99
N PRO A 71 -22.30 -36.70 16.03
CA PRO A 71 -21.28 -35.88 15.39
C PRO A 71 -21.94 -34.72 14.64
N PHE A 72 -21.57 -33.49 14.99
CA PHE A 72 -22.04 -32.28 14.29
C PHE A 72 -21.39 -32.18 12.90
N ASP A 73 -20.13 -32.60 12.79
CA ASP A 73 -19.40 -32.76 11.52
C ASP A 73 -18.71 -34.15 11.47
N PRO A 74 -19.40 -35.20 10.97
CA PRO A 74 -18.85 -36.55 10.88
C PRO A 74 -17.65 -36.60 9.93
N PHE A 75 -16.70 -37.50 10.18
CA PHE A 75 -15.62 -37.79 9.23
C PHE A 75 -16.23 -38.13 7.86
N PRO A 76 -15.92 -37.41 6.76
CA PRO A 76 -14.69 -36.66 6.45
C PRO A 76 -14.68 -35.12 6.65
N PHE A 77 -15.40 -34.59 7.65
CA PHE A 77 -15.43 -33.15 8.02
C PHE A 77 -15.83 -32.21 6.88
N ILE A 78 -17.06 -32.35 6.38
CA ILE A 78 -17.55 -31.60 5.21
C ILE A 78 -17.65 -30.10 5.47
N LEU A 79 -18.04 -29.71 6.69
CA LEU A 79 -18.19 -28.29 7.05
C LEU A 79 -16.83 -27.62 7.18
N LEU A 80 -15.88 -28.28 7.84
CA LEU A 80 -14.51 -27.78 7.96
C LEU A 80 -13.87 -27.57 6.58
N ASN A 81 -14.03 -28.56 5.68
CA ASN A 81 -13.48 -28.49 4.34
C ASN A 81 -14.11 -27.36 3.50
N LEU A 82 -15.42 -27.14 3.65
CA LEU A 82 -16.13 -26.05 2.97
C LEU A 82 -15.65 -24.67 3.44
N VAL A 83 -15.52 -24.47 4.75
CA VAL A 83 -15.02 -23.20 5.31
C VAL A 83 -13.58 -22.94 4.87
N LEU A 84 -12.70 -23.94 4.96
CA LEU A 84 -11.30 -23.80 4.54
C LEU A 84 -11.17 -23.48 3.05
N SER A 85 -11.97 -24.14 2.20
CA SER A 85 -11.98 -23.87 0.76
C SER A 85 -12.45 -22.45 0.45
N CYS A 86 -13.47 -21.94 1.16
CA CYS A 86 -13.95 -20.57 1.03
C CYS A 86 -12.87 -19.54 1.45
N VAL A 87 -12.21 -19.78 2.59
CA VAL A 87 -11.11 -18.92 3.07
C VAL A 87 -9.96 -18.91 2.08
N ALA A 88 -9.56 -20.06 1.56
CA ALA A 88 -8.49 -20.17 0.55
C ALA A 88 -8.85 -19.45 -0.76
N ALA A 89 -10.10 -19.58 -1.23
CA ALA A 89 -10.57 -18.89 -2.43
C ALA A 89 -10.52 -17.36 -2.29
N LEU A 90 -10.81 -16.84 -1.09
CA LEU A 90 -10.76 -15.40 -0.80
C LEU A 90 -9.34 -14.88 -0.51
N GLN A 91 -8.37 -15.75 -0.21
CA GLN A 91 -6.99 -15.34 0.04
C GLN A 91 -6.33 -14.72 -1.19
N ALA A 92 -6.43 -15.35 -2.37
CA ALA A 92 -5.72 -14.87 -3.56
C ALA A 92 -6.12 -13.44 -3.99
N PRO A 93 -7.41 -13.05 -4.04
CA PRO A 93 -7.83 -11.68 -4.33
C PRO A 93 -7.39 -10.68 -3.26
N VAL A 94 -7.47 -11.05 -1.97
CA VAL A 94 -7.06 -10.17 -0.86
C VAL A 94 -5.55 -9.91 -0.92
N ILE A 95 -4.75 -10.96 -1.18
CA ILE A 95 -3.31 -10.84 -1.38
C ILE A 95 -3.02 -9.97 -2.60
N LEU A 96 -3.73 -10.17 -3.72
CA LEU A 96 -3.56 -9.37 -4.94
C LEU A 96 -3.90 -7.89 -4.71
N MET A 97 -4.96 -7.59 -3.95
CA MET A 97 -5.31 -6.22 -3.59
C MET A 97 -4.25 -5.58 -2.68
N ALA A 98 -3.72 -6.33 -1.71
CA ALA A 98 -2.63 -5.86 -0.84
C ALA A 98 -1.35 -5.59 -1.66
N GLN A 99 -1.02 -6.49 -2.58
CA GLN A 99 0.11 -6.34 -3.50
C GLN A 99 -0.06 -5.13 -4.43
N ASN A 100 -1.24 -4.91 -5.00
CA ASN A 100 -1.51 -3.76 -5.88
C ASN A 100 -1.32 -2.42 -5.12
N ARG A 101 -1.73 -2.34 -3.85
CA ARG A 101 -1.48 -1.15 -3.02
C ARG A 101 0.00 -0.97 -2.70
N ALA A 102 0.73 -2.04 -2.40
CA ALA A 102 2.17 -2.00 -2.17
C ALA A 102 2.92 -1.55 -3.43
N ALA A 103 2.60 -2.13 -4.59
CA ALA A 103 3.22 -1.78 -5.88
C ALA A 103 3.04 -0.31 -6.25
N LYS A 104 1.86 0.28 -6.01
CA LYS A 104 1.63 1.71 -6.23
C LYS A 104 2.51 2.59 -5.31
N ARG A 105 2.67 2.20 -4.05
CA ARG A 105 3.55 2.91 -3.10
C ARG A 105 5.01 2.78 -3.52
N ASP A 106 5.43 1.60 -3.98
CA ASP A 106 6.79 1.36 -4.44
C ASP A 106 7.10 2.13 -5.73
N GLN A 107 6.15 2.21 -6.67
CA GLN A 107 6.29 3.03 -7.88
C GLN A 107 6.49 4.51 -7.54
N ALA A 108 5.65 5.07 -6.66
CA ALA A 108 5.79 6.47 -6.25
C ALA A 108 7.13 6.74 -5.54
N ARG A 109 7.62 5.78 -4.74
CA ARG A 109 8.96 5.86 -4.12
C ARG A 109 10.07 5.84 -5.17
N ALA A 110 9.97 4.96 -6.17
CA ALA A 110 10.95 4.89 -7.24
C ALA A 110 11.02 6.18 -8.08
N GLU A 111 9.89 6.81 -8.36
CA GLU A 111 9.85 8.10 -9.06
C GLU A 111 10.53 9.21 -8.25
N LEU A 112 10.29 9.26 -6.94
CA LEU A 112 10.95 10.22 -6.05
C LEU A 112 12.46 9.99 -5.94
N ASP A 113 12.89 8.73 -5.89
CA ASP A 113 14.31 8.41 -5.83
C ASP A 113 15.02 8.73 -7.15
N LEU A 114 14.38 8.49 -8.29
CA LEU A 114 14.88 8.94 -9.59
C LEU A 114 15.02 10.47 -9.65
N GLU A 115 14.04 11.22 -9.15
CA GLU A 115 14.12 12.68 -9.12
C GLU A 115 15.28 13.18 -8.25
N LYS A 116 15.52 12.55 -7.09
CA LYS A 116 16.67 12.85 -6.24
C LYS A 116 17.99 12.58 -6.95
N ASP A 117 18.13 11.41 -7.57
CA ASP A 117 19.34 11.03 -8.29
C ASP A 117 19.68 12.06 -9.39
N LEU A 118 18.66 12.50 -10.15
CA LEU A 118 18.84 13.54 -11.17
C LEU A 118 19.23 14.90 -10.58
N ARG A 119 18.65 15.28 -9.45
CA ARG A 119 19.00 16.52 -8.73
C ARG A 119 20.43 16.46 -8.21
N ASP A 120 20.84 15.34 -7.64
CA ASP A 120 22.20 15.14 -7.10
C ASP A 120 23.25 15.20 -8.21
N LEU A 121 22.97 14.59 -9.36
CA LEU A 121 23.81 14.73 -10.56
C LEU A 121 23.94 16.20 -11.01
N HIS A 122 22.85 16.97 -10.97
CA HIS A 122 22.88 18.39 -11.33
C HIS A 122 23.73 19.21 -10.36
N ILE A 123 23.62 18.93 -9.05
CA ILE A 123 24.41 19.56 -8.00
C ILE A 123 25.90 19.24 -8.16
N ASP A 124 26.25 18.00 -8.47
CA ASP A 124 27.64 17.59 -8.70
C ASP A 124 28.24 18.32 -9.93
N GLN A 125 27.47 18.40 -11.02
CA GLN A 125 27.90 19.16 -12.21
C GLN A 125 28.11 20.65 -11.92
N GLN A 126 27.24 21.26 -11.11
CA GLN A 126 27.40 22.66 -10.69
C GLN A 126 28.63 22.84 -9.80
N SER A 127 28.82 21.95 -8.83
CA SER A 127 30.00 21.92 -7.96
C SER A 127 31.29 21.84 -8.79
N HIS A 128 31.32 20.97 -9.79
CA HIS A 128 32.49 20.83 -10.67
C HIS A 128 32.79 22.11 -11.47
N LYS A 129 31.76 22.77 -12.02
CA LYS A 129 31.92 24.05 -12.73
C LYS A 129 32.47 25.16 -11.82
N ILE A 130 31.99 25.23 -10.57
CA ILE A 130 32.48 26.20 -9.58
C ILE A 130 33.95 25.95 -9.26
N LEU A 131 34.36 24.70 -9.06
CA LEU A 131 35.75 24.33 -8.79
C LEU A 131 36.68 24.74 -9.96
N LEU A 132 36.26 24.50 -11.20
CA LEU A 132 37.02 24.91 -12.39
C LEU A 132 37.14 26.44 -12.49
N ALA A 133 36.07 27.18 -12.20
CA ALA A 133 36.09 28.63 -12.18
C ALA A 133 37.07 29.17 -11.13
N LEU A 134 37.01 28.64 -9.89
CA LEU A 134 37.95 28.98 -8.82
C LEU A 134 39.40 28.68 -9.20
N GLN A 135 39.67 27.52 -9.82
CA GLN A 135 41.01 27.17 -10.27
C GLN A 135 41.54 28.15 -11.33
N LYS A 136 40.69 28.60 -12.24
CA LYS A 136 41.04 29.60 -13.27
C LYS A 136 41.40 30.95 -12.64
N ASP A 137 40.65 31.38 -11.64
CA ASP A 137 40.90 32.65 -10.95
C ASP A 137 42.17 32.59 -10.09
N VAL A 138 42.39 31.49 -9.37
CA VAL A 138 43.66 31.23 -8.66
C VAL A 138 44.84 31.29 -9.63
N ASN A 139 44.75 30.66 -10.79
CA ASN A 139 45.80 30.69 -11.80
C ASN A 139 46.05 32.09 -12.36
N LYS A 140 45.01 32.90 -12.58
CA LYS A 140 45.15 34.31 -12.98
C LYS A 140 45.87 35.14 -11.92
N ILE A 141 45.49 34.99 -10.65
CA ILE A 141 46.12 35.72 -9.54
C ILE A 141 47.60 35.32 -9.42
N LYS A 142 47.91 34.03 -9.52
CA LYS A 142 49.28 33.52 -9.52
C LYS A 142 50.13 34.09 -10.67
N LYS A 143 49.55 34.23 -11.86
CA LYS A 143 50.20 34.89 -13.00
C LYS A 143 50.48 36.37 -12.73
N LYS A 144 49.51 37.11 -12.18
CA LYS A 144 49.69 38.52 -11.81
C LYS A 144 50.76 38.73 -10.73
N MET A 145 50.89 37.82 -9.77
CA MET A 145 51.95 37.88 -8.75
C MET A 145 53.35 37.51 -9.28
N LYS A 146 53.47 36.64 -10.29
CA LYS A 146 54.77 36.31 -10.91
C LYS A 146 55.33 37.37 -11.86
N ILE A 147 54.52 38.37 -12.23
CA ILE A 147 54.88 39.46 -13.16
C ILE A 147 55.36 40.71 -12.39
N LYS A 148 55.37 40.68 -11.06
CA LYS A 148 55.88 41.73 -10.18
C LYS A 148 57.11 41.23 -9.45
#